data_AF-A0A9Q0YFS9-F1
#
_entry.id   AF-A0A9Q0YFS9-F1
#
_cell.length_a   1.000
_cell.length_b   1.000
_cell.length_c   1.000
_cell.angle_alpha   90.00
_cell.angle_beta   90.00
_cell.angle_gamma   90.00
#
_symmetry.space_group_name_H-M   'P 1'
#
loop_
_entity.id
_entity.type
_entity.pdbx_description
1 polymer ?
#
loop_
_entity_poly.entity_id
_entity_poly.type
_entity_poly.pdbx_seq_one_letter_code
_entity_poly.pdbx_strand_id
1 'polypeptide(L)'
;MNPAYFDHYCLLVESIYTLSMDSVSLDDIEKCGNLLKQYCFMFQVLYGEKHMSANLHLLLHLATCVTNHGPLWVYSCFKFEDHNGQLLKWFHGAKNPELQIRSKLQMIINMPRILSKFRVTSSKNVQVQDYMKHISHSYSLPNGVEISKNVHVLGSIKLVSPTLSVMNNICTELGYIPSKCFMFFRLSLYGSVIHSKEYSSSIKRNSYTVFYHVQSNRLVGQIESYVKCCACDLGKDCDYNCKAQYLARISRLPYQQASVLHDSVSDARLSHLVVVSNTLSREHFVPISQIESLGVYMDFSDVPHVSYISDTPDLVEYD
;
A
#
# COMPACT_ATOMS: atom_id res chain seq x y z
N MET A 1 -22.43 17.41 -3.55
CA MET A 1 -22.86 16.35 -4.48
C MET A 1 -24.33 16.02 -4.23
N ASN A 2 -25.14 15.72 -5.24
CA ASN A 2 -26.53 15.28 -5.00
C ASN A 2 -26.51 13.87 -4.41
N PRO A 3 -27.08 13.62 -3.21
CA PRO A 3 -27.03 12.32 -2.54
C PRO A 3 -27.44 11.15 -3.42
N ALA A 4 -28.48 11.32 -4.24
CA ALA A 4 -28.98 10.25 -5.12
C ALA A 4 -27.95 9.75 -6.13
N TYR A 5 -27.09 10.63 -6.65
CA TYR A 5 -26.03 10.24 -7.60
C TYR A 5 -24.85 9.59 -6.90
N PHE A 6 -24.55 10.03 -5.68
CA PHE A 6 -23.51 9.45 -4.85
C PHE A 6 -23.90 8.03 -4.43
N ASP A 7 -25.07 7.87 -3.81
CA ASP A 7 -25.60 6.58 -3.37
C ASP A 7 -25.69 5.59 -4.54
N HIS A 8 -26.14 6.07 -5.70
CA HIS A 8 -26.14 5.28 -6.92
C HIS A 8 -24.73 4.82 -7.33
N TYR A 9 -23.75 5.72 -7.36
CA TYR A 9 -22.35 5.38 -7.70
C TYR A 9 -21.75 4.38 -6.72
N CYS A 10 -22.09 4.49 -5.44
CA CYS A 10 -21.63 3.58 -4.40
C CYS A 10 -22.03 2.12 -4.62
N LEU A 11 -23.18 1.84 -5.28
CA LEU A 11 -23.57 0.47 -5.66
C LEU A 11 -22.52 -0.18 -6.58
N LEU A 12 -22.00 0.59 -7.54
CA LEU A 12 -20.94 0.13 -8.42
C LEU A 12 -19.64 -0.10 -7.64
N VAL A 13 -19.25 0.85 -6.80
CA VAL A 13 -18.02 0.76 -6.00
C VAL A 13 -18.03 -0.46 -5.09
N GLU A 14 -19.13 -0.70 -4.35
CA GLU A 14 -19.27 -1.88 -3.50
C GLU A 14 -19.19 -3.19 -4.29
N SER A 15 -19.86 -3.24 -5.45
CA SER A 15 -19.84 -4.43 -6.30
C SER A 15 -18.45 -4.73 -6.85
N ILE A 16 -17.76 -3.73 -7.39
CA ILE A 16 -16.42 -3.92 -7.97
C ILE A 16 -15.41 -4.28 -6.88
N TYR A 17 -15.47 -3.62 -5.71
CA TYR A 17 -14.58 -3.92 -4.59
C TYR A 17 -14.75 -5.37 -4.13
N THR A 18 -15.98 -5.78 -3.86
CA THR A 18 -16.32 -7.12 -3.33
C THR A 18 -15.93 -8.21 -4.33
N LEU A 19 -16.24 -8.02 -5.62
CA LEU A 19 -15.89 -8.95 -6.69
C LEU A 19 -14.37 -9.01 -6.99
N SER A 20 -13.60 -8.06 -6.44
CA SER A 20 -12.13 -8.00 -6.55
C SER A 20 -11.41 -8.42 -5.26
N MET A 21 -12.10 -8.95 -4.25
CA MET A 21 -11.44 -9.47 -3.05
C MET A 21 -10.74 -10.81 -3.35
N ASP A 22 -9.72 -11.14 -2.54
CA ASP A 22 -9.02 -12.45 -2.61
C ASP A 22 -9.94 -13.65 -2.36
N SER A 23 -11.00 -13.44 -1.57
CA SER A 23 -12.02 -14.44 -1.29
C SER A 23 -13.40 -13.82 -1.46
N VAL A 24 -14.20 -14.39 -2.36
CA VAL A 24 -15.56 -13.94 -2.67
C VAL A 24 -16.49 -15.13 -2.51
N SER A 25 -17.47 -15.03 -1.61
CA SER A 25 -18.45 -16.09 -1.40
C SER A 25 -19.55 -16.08 -2.47
N LEU A 26 -20.33 -17.16 -2.60
CA LEU A 26 -21.47 -17.19 -3.51
C LEU A 26 -22.53 -16.14 -3.13
N ASP A 27 -22.73 -15.91 -1.82
CA ASP A 27 -23.66 -14.90 -1.31
C ASP A 27 -23.19 -13.48 -1.69
N ASP A 28 -21.87 -13.22 -1.61
CA ASP A 28 -21.28 -11.95 -2.07
C ASP A 28 -21.49 -11.74 -3.57
N ILE A 29 -21.32 -12.78 -4.38
CA ILE A 29 -21.51 -12.72 -5.83
C ILE A 29 -22.98 -12.44 -6.16
N GLU A 30 -23.92 -13.11 -5.49
CA GLU A 30 -25.36 -12.87 -5.67
C GLU A 30 -25.73 -11.43 -5.28
N LYS A 31 -25.26 -10.96 -4.12
CA LYS A 31 -25.44 -9.58 -3.66
C LYS A 31 -24.93 -8.59 -4.71
N CYS A 32 -23.68 -8.74 -5.16
CA CYS A 32 -23.07 -7.86 -6.17
C CYS A 32 -23.84 -7.90 -7.49
N GLY A 33 -24.32 -9.08 -7.91
CA GLY A 33 -25.16 -9.21 -9.10
C GLY A 33 -26.44 -8.39 -9.00
N ASN A 34 -27.06 -8.33 -7.82
CA ASN A 34 -28.26 -7.52 -7.58
C ASN A 34 -27.95 -6.02 -7.53
N LEU A 35 -26.87 -5.62 -6.86
CA LEU A 35 -26.37 -4.24 -6.84
C LEU A 35 -26.09 -3.71 -8.26
N LEU A 36 -25.44 -4.50 -9.11
CA LEU A 36 -25.13 -4.12 -10.50
C LEU A 36 -26.38 -4.03 -11.37
N LYS A 37 -27.37 -4.93 -11.20
CA LYS A 37 -28.67 -4.81 -11.88
C LYS A 37 -29.38 -3.51 -11.52
N GLN A 38 -29.40 -3.17 -10.23
CA GLN A 38 -30.00 -1.94 -9.74
C GLN A 38 -29.27 -0.70 -10.26
N TYR A 39 -27.94 -0.72 -10.25
CA TYR A 39 -27.12 0.34 -10.85
C TYR A 39 -27.51 0.56 -12.33
N CYS A 40 -27.52 -0.50 -13.14
CA CYS A 40 -27.88 -0.38 -14.56
C CYS A 40 -29.32 0.11 -14.79
N PHE A 41 -30.28 -0.33 -13.96
CA PHE A 41 -31.68 0.10 -14.06
C PHE A 41 -31.85 1.58 -13.73
N MET A 42 -31.21 2.05 -12.67
CA MET A 42 -31.30 3.45 -12.22
C MET A 42 -30.48 4.41 -13.08
N PHE A 43 -29.45 3.92 -13.78
CA PHE A 43 -28.57 4.74 -14.60
C PHE A 43 -29.31 5.57 -15.64
N GLN A 44 -30.25 4.97 -16.38
CA GLN A 44 -31.02 5.69 -17.41
C GLN A 44 -31.84 6.83 -16.80
N VAL A 45 -32.43 6.61 -15.62
CA VAL A 45 -33.27 7.60 -14.93
C VAL A 45 -32.43 8.78 -14.44
N LEU A 46 -31.25 8.51 -13.88
CA LEU A 46 -30.40 9.55 -13.27
C LEU A 46 -29.54 10.30 -14.29
N TYR A 47 -28.98 9.60 -15.28
CA TYR A 47 -28.00 10.18 -16.22
C TYR A 47 -28.58 10.39 -17.62
N GLY A 48 -29.67 9.71 -17.97
CA GLY A 48 -30.34 9.81 -19.26
C GLY A 48 -29.93 8.72 -20.25
N GLU A 49 -30.87 8.34 -21.12
CA GLU A 49 -30.73 7.23 -22.08
C GLU A 49 -29.54 7.36 -23.03
N LYS A 50 -29.21 8.58 -23.46
CA LYS A 50 -28.08 8.85 -24.35
C LYS A 50 -26.71 8.41 -23.78
N HIS A 51 -26.62 8.18 -22.47
CA HIS A 51 -25.42 7.73 -21.78
C HIS A 51 -25.38 6.21 -21.53
N MET A 52 -26.43 5.48 -21.92
CA MET A 52 -26.50 4.03 -21.83
C MET A 52 -25.59 3.38 -22.88
N SER A 53 -24.32 3.20 -22.52
CA SER A 53 -23.32 2.55 -23.37
C SER A 53 -23.30 1.02 -23.21
N ALA A 54 -22.68 0.32 -24.16
CA ALA A 54 -22.45 -1.12 -24.06
C ALA A 54 -21.66 -1.51 -22.79
N ASN A 55 -20.75 -0.66 -22.31
CA ASN A 55 -19.99 -0.92 -21.09
C ASN A 55 -20.88 -1.01 -19.84
N LEU A 56 -21.97 -0.26 -19.79
CA LEU A 56 -22.95 -0.38 -18.71
C LEU A 56 -23.68 -1.72 -18.75
N HIS A 57 -24.00 -2.21 -19.95
CA HIS A 57 -24.59 -3.55 -20.10
C HIS A 57 -23.62 -4.64 -19.64
N LEU A 58 -22.32 -4.49 -19.91
CA LEU A 58 -21.30 -5.46 -19.50
C LEU A 58 -21.23 -5.64 -17.97
N LEU A 59 -21.62 -4.64 -17.19
CA LEU A 59 -21.67 -4.73 -15.72
C LEU A 59 -22.59 -5.87 -15.24
N LEU A 60 -23.69 -6.14 -15.95
CA LEU A 60 -24.64 -7.20 -15.59
C LEU A 60 -24.04 -8.61 -15.63
N HIS A 61 -22.93 -8.78 -16.36
CA HIS A 61 -22.28 -10.07 -16.54
C HIS A 61 -21.14 -10.31 -15.54
N LEU A 62 -20.72 -9.29 -14.77
CA LEU A 62 -19.54 -9.41 -13.89
C LEU A 62 -19.70 -10.49 -12.83
N ALA A 63 -20.87 -10.61 -12.20
CA ALA A 63 -21.13 -11.66 -11.22
C ALA A 63 -20.95 -13.07 -11.84
N THR A 64 -21.51 -13.30 -13.03
CA THR A 64 -21.35 -14.56 -13.77
C THR A 64 -19.91 -14.82 -14.18
N CYS A 65 -19.19 -13.77 -14.62
CA CYS A 65 -17.76 -13.87 -14.93
C CYS A 65 -16.97 -14.30 -13.69
N VAL A 66 -17.25 -13.74 -12.51
CA VAL A 66 -16.56 -14.12 -11.27
C VAL A 66 -16.87 -15.55 -10.87
N THR A 67 -18.11 -15.99 -10.98
CA THR A 67 -18.49 -17.40 -10.77
C THR A 67 -17.69 -18.36 -11.66
N ASN A 68 -17.46 -17.98 -12.92
CA ASN A 68 -16.82 -18.86 -13.91
C ASN A 68 -15.29 -18.78 -13.93
N HIS A 69 -14.72 -17.63 -13.58
CA HIS A 69 -13.29 -17.33 -13.79
C HIS A 69 -12.53 -16.92 -12.52
N GLY A 70 -13.22 -16.78 -11.38
CA GLY A 70 -12.64 -16.27 -10.13
C GLY A 70 -12.71 -14.75 -10.01
N PRO A 71 -12.09 -14.13 -8.99
CA PRO A 71 -12.16 -12.70 -8.74
C PRO A 71 -11.72 -11.83 -9.94
N LEU A 72 -12.25 -10.60 -10.03
CA LEU A 72 -12.04 -9.70 -11.18
C LEU A 72 -10.56 -9.44 -11.49
N TRP A 73 -9.70 -9.36 -10.47
CA TRP A 73 -8.28 -9.07 -10.63
C TRP A 73 -7.52 -10.18 -11.39
N VAL A 74 -8.03 -11.42 -11.40
CA VAL A 74 -7.39 -12.59 -12.04
C VAL A 74 -7.27 -12.41 -13.56
N TYR A 75 -8.28 -11.80 -14.17
CA TYR A 75 -8.36 -11.59 -15.62
C TYR A 75 -8.40 -10.10 -15.99
N SER A 76 -8.00 -9.23 -15.06
CA SER A 76 -7.86 -7.80 -15.32
C SER A 76 -6.68 -7.50 -16.25
N CYS A 77 -6.76 -6.39 -16.97
CA CYS A 77 -5.67 -5.91 -17.80
C CYS A 77 -4.58 -5.15 -17.01
N PHE A 78 -4.79 -4.85 -15.72
CA PHE A 78 -3.90 -4.00 -14.93
C PHE A 78 -2.47 -4.54 -14.85
N LYS A 79 -2.31 -5.85 -14.63
CA LYS A 79 -0.99 -6.48 -14.64
C LYS A 79 -0.29 -6.30 -15.98
N PHE A 80 -0.99 -6.42 -17.11
CA PHE A 80 -0.39 -6.23 -18.43
C PHE A 80 0.00 -4.76 -18.66
N GLU A 81 -0.80 -3.81 -18.19
CA GLU A 81 -0.49 -2.38 -18.25
C GLU A 81 0.76 -2.03 -17.43
N ASP A 82 0.89 -2.57 -16.21
CA ASP A 82 2.10 -2.41 -15.40
C ASP A 82 3.33 -3.00 -16.10
N HIS A 83 3.24 -4.24 -16.60
CA HIS A 83 4.33 -4.88 -17.34
C HIS A 83 4.71 -4.09 -18.60
N ASN A 84 3.73 -3.52 -19.32
CA ASN A 84 4.01 -2.63 -20.45
C ASN A 84 4.78 -1.39 -20.00
N GLY A 85 4.39 -0.78 -18.87
CA GLY A 85 5.12 0.32 -18.26
C GLY A 85 6.57 -0.03 -17.90
N GLN A 86 6.81 -1.24 -17.37
CA GLN A 86 8.15 -1.75 -17.09
C GLN A 86 8.95 -2.01 -18.37
N LEU A 87 8.33 -2.63 -19.38
CA LEU A 87 8.96 -2.93 -20.66
C LEU A 87 9.44 -1.65 -21.37
N LEU A 88 8.67 -0.57 -21.30
CA LEU A 88 9.08 0.73 -21.84
C LEU A 88 10.33 1.31 -21.14
N LYS A 89 10.59 0.95 -19.88
CA LYS A 89 11.83 1.32 -19.15
C LYS A 89 13.03 0.47 -19.57
N TRP A 90 12.82 -0.61 -20.34
CA TRP A 90 13.90 -1.53 -20.69
C TRP A 90 14.77 -1.04 -21.84
N PHE A 91 14.27 -0.17 -22.69
CA PHE A 91 15.04 0.42 -23.77
C PHE A 91 15.08 1.95 -23.64
N HIS A 92 16.22 2.53 -23.98
CA HIS A 92 16.38 3.98 -24.03
C HIS A 92 16.79 4.38 -25.45
N GLY A 93 15.98 5.24 -26.08
CA GLY A 93 16.16 5.68 -27.47
C GLY A 93 15.74 4.64 -28.52
N ALA A 94 15.78 5.04 -29.79
CA ALA A 94 15.29 4.23 -30.91
C ALA A 94 16.32 3.22 -31.48
N LYS A 95 17.54 3.16 -30.92
CA LYS A 95 18.59 2.27 -31.45
C LYS A 95 18.46 0.87 -30.85
N ASN A 96 18.15 -0.10 -31.71
CA ASN A 96 18.08 -1.53 -31.42
C ASN A 96 17.34 -1.89 -30.12
N PRO A 97 16.09 -1.43 -29.92
CA PRO A 97 15.30 -1.72 -28.72
C PRO A 97 15.16 -3.23 -28.46
N GLU A 98 15.09 -4.04 -29.51
CA GLU A 98 14.99 -5.50 -29.42
C GLU A 98 16.21 -6.14 -28.73
N LEU A 99 17.42 -5.63 -28.95
CA LEU A 99 18.62 -6.12 -28.28
C LEU A 99 18.68 -5.66 -26.82
N GLN A 100 18.24 -4.43 -26.54
CA GLN A 100 18.17 -3.91 -25.17
C GLN A 100 17.18 -4.72 -24.32
N ILE A 101 15.99 -4.98 -24.86
CA ILE A 101 14.96 -5.83 -24.23
C ILE A 101 15.49 -7.24 -24.02
N ARG A 102 16.05 -7.87 -25.07
CA ARG A 102 16.60 -9.24 -24.97
C ARG A 102 17.65 -9.35 -23.88
N SER A 103 18.58 -8.40 -23.82
CA SER A 103 19.68 -8.41 -22.85
C SER A 103 19.15 -8.25 -21.43
N LYS A 104 18.21 -7.33 -21.19
CA LYS A 104 17.56 -7.16 -19.89
C LYS A 104 16.76 -8.39 -19.47
N LEU A 105 15.95 -8.96 -20.36
CA LEU A 105 15.19 -10.18 -20.08
C LEU A 105 16.10 -11.37 -19.77
N GLN A 106 17.16 -11.55 -20.55
CA GLN A 106 18.13 -12.63 -20.34
C GLN A 106 18.83 -12.49 -18.99
N MET A 107 19.11 -11.28 -18.55
CA MET A 107 19.64 -11.00 -17.23
C MET A 107 18.60 -11.33 -16.14
N ILE A 108 17.36 -10.86 -16.24
CA ILE A 108 16.30 -11.15 -15.25
C ILE A 108 16.12 -12.67 -15.05
N ILE A 109 16.09 -13.44 -16.14
CA ILE A 109 15.90 -14.89 -16.09
C ILE A 109 17.13 -15.63 -15.53
N ASN A 110 18.33 -15.26 -15.96
CA ASN A 110 19.52 -16.03 -15.64
C ASN A 110 20.20 -15.61 -14.34
N MET A 111 20.03 -14.38 -13.86
CA MET A 111 20.74 -13.90 -12.67
C MET A 111 20.41 -14.68 -11.40
N PRO A 112 19.14 -15.02 -11.09
CA PRO A 112 18.85 -15.87 -9.94
C PRO A 112 19.53 -17.24 -10.02
N ARG A 113 19.62 -17.82 -11.23
CA ARG A 113 20.27 -19.11 -11.49
C ARG A 113 21.79 -19.05 -11.36
N ILE A 114 22.39 -17.92 -11.74
CA ILE A 114 23.82 -17.69 -11.57
C ILE A 114 24.12 -17.51 -10.08
N LEU A 115 23.35 -16.67 -9.39
CA LEU A 115 23.51 -16.40 -7.96
C LEU A 115 23.34 -17.65 -7.09
N SER A 116 22.40 -18.54 -7.41
CA SER A 116 22.21 -19.78 -6.67
C SER A 116 23.43 -20.71 -6.77
N LYS A 117 24.08 -20.78 -7.94
CA LYS A 117 25.33 -21.53 -8.13
C LYS A 117 26.49 -20.93 -7.35
N PHE A 118 26.54 -19.60 -7.22
CA PHE A 118 27.59 -18.91 -6.47
C PHE A 118 27.40 -18.95 -4.94
N ARG A 119 26.16 -18.95 -4.43
CA ARG A 119 25.88 -19.07 -2.99
C ARG A 119 26.38 -20.40 -2.40
N VAL A 120 26.44 -21.46 -3.20
CA VAL A 120 26.99 -22.77 -2.82
C VAL A 120 28.53 -22.75 -2.73
N THR A 121 29.19 -21.86 -3.47
CA THR A 121 30.63 -21.70 -3.46
C THR A 121 31.01 -20.53 -2.55
N SER A 122 30.98 -20.75 -1.24
CA SER A 122 31.29 -19.74 -0.23
C SER A 122 32.68 -19.12 -0.44
N SER A 123 32.73 -18.01 -1.16
CA SER A 123 33.90 -17.13 -1.20
C SER A 123 34.05 -16.48 0.16
N LYS A 124 35.23 -16.62 0.78
CA LYS A 124 35.64 -15.86 1.99
C LYS A 124 35.77 -14.34 1.73
N ASN A 125 35.60 -13.89 0.49
CA ASN A 125 35.75 -12.50 0.12
C ASN A 125 34.44 -11.72 0.28
N VAL A 126 34.37 -10.92 1.33
CA VAL A 126 33.26 -10.03 1.69
C VAL A 126 32.89 -9.09 0.52
N GLN A 127 33.87 -8.61 -0.25
CA GLN A 127 33.63 -7.70 -1.38
C GLN A 127 32.86 -8.38 -2.53
N VAL A 128 33.10 -9.69 -2.75
CA VAL A 128 32.38 -10.47 -3.76
C VAL A 128 30.96 -10.72 -3.29
N GLN A 129 30.75 -10.96 -1.99
CA GLN A 129 29.42 -11.09 -1.42
C GLN A 129 28.63 -9.78 -1.50
N ASP A 130 29.26 -8.64 -1.23
CA ASP A 130 28.62 -7.32 -1.34
C ASP A 130 28.32 -6.95 -2.79
N TYR A 131 29.25 -7.20 -3.72
CA TYR A 131 28.99 -7.00 -5.15
C TYR A 131 27.87 -7.92 -5.66
N MET A 132 27.83 -9.19 -5.22
CA MET A 132 26.74 -10.11 -5.55
C MET A 132 25.40 -9.65 -4.97
N LYS A 133 25.38 -9.14 -3.74
CA LYS A 133 24.19 -8.51 -3.15
C LYS A 133 23.75 -7.33 -4.00
N HIS A 134 24.64 -6.41 -4.36
CA HIS A 134 24.32 -5.25 -5.19
C HIS A 134 23.74 -5.64 -6.55
N ILE A 135 24.32 -6.61 -7.23
CA ILE A 135 23.81 -7.10 -8.52
C ILE A 135 22.49 -7.84 -8.36
N SER A 136 22.33 -8.63 -7.30
CA SER A 136 21.08 -9.35 -7.02
C SER A 136 19.93 -8.40 -6.66
N HIS A 137 20.22 -7.31 -5.94
CA HIS A 137 19.24 -6.31 -5.53
C HIS A 137 18.92 -5.29 -6.63
N SER A 138 19.75 -5.19 -7.67
CA SER A 138 19.49 -4.33 -8.84
C SER A 138 18.20 -4.69 -9.59
N TYR A 139 17.57 -5.84 -9.30
CA TYR A 139 16.44 -6.36 -10.06
C TYR A 139 15.17 -6.68 -9.26
N SER A 140 15.06 -6.40 -7.95
CA SER A 140 13.79 -6.70 -7.26
C SER A 140 13.49 -6.02 -5.93
N LEU A 141 14.41 -5.34 -5.24
CA LEU A 141 14.05 -4.70 -3.97
C LEU A 141 14.70 -3.32 -3.86
N PRO A 142 13.95 -2.29 -3.43
CA PRO A 142 14.50 -0.95 -3.30
C PRO A 142 15.73 -0.97 -2.38
N ASN A 143 16.83 -0.30 -2.80
CA ASN A 143 18.11 -0.20 -2.08
C ASN A 143 17.92 0.09 -0.59
N GLY A 144 17.84 -0.96 0.22
CA GLY A 144 17.33 -0.88 1.58
C GLY A 144 17.86 -1.99 2.47
N VAL A 145 17.91 -1.70 3.77
CA VAL A 145 18.33 -2.64 4.79
C VAL A 145 17.12 -3.46 5.22
N GLU A 146 17.16 -4.78 5.01
CA GLU A 146 16.13 -5.69 5.50
C GLU A 146 16.18 -5.73 7.04
N ILE A 147 15.05 -5.43 7.68
CA ILE A 147 14.91 -5.42 9.15
C ILE A 147 14.11 -6.62 9.67
N SER A 148 13.21 -7.15 8.84
CA SER A 148 12.47 -8.39 9.04
C SER A 148 12.05 -8.93 7.67
N LYS A 149 11.54 -10.17 7.63
CA LYS A 149 11.17 -10.84 6.38
C LYS A 149 10.24 -9.94 5.55
N ASN A 150 10.68 -9.57 4.35
CA ASN A 150 9.95 -8.69 3.41
C ASN A 150 9.71 -7.24 3.91
N VAL A 151 10.48 -6.76 4.88
CA VAL A 151 10.42 -5.38 5.38
C VAL A 151 11.78 -4.71 5.27
N HIS A 152 11.86 -3.62 4.52
CA HIS A 152 13.13 -2.95 4.21
C HIS A 152 13.08 -1.46 4.53
N VAL A 153 14.12 -0.95 5.19
CA VAL A 153 14.33 0.49 5.39
C VAL A 153 15.02 1.08 4.17
N LEU A 154 14.45 2.12 3.57
CA LEU A 154 14.93 2.67 2.29
C LEU A 154 15.53 4.07 2.44
N GLY A 155 16.61 4.32 1.70
CA GLY A 155 17.26 5.64 1.67
C GLY A 155 18.19 5.89 2.86
N SER A 156 18.45 7.17 3.13
CA SER A 156 19.44 7.58 4.12
C SER A 156 18.88 7.58 5.54
N ILE A 157 19.64 7.00 6.47
CA ILE A 157 19.36 7.00 7.90
C ILE A 157 20.22 8.09 8.56
N LYS A 158 19.60 9.06 9.24
CA LYS A 158 20.28 10.21 9.85
C LYS A 158 20.23 10.14 11.37
N LEU A 159 21.35 10.44 12.04
CA LEU A 159 21.37 10.54 13.51
C LEU A 159 20.58 11.79 13.93
N VAL A 160 19.71 11.64 14.92
CA VAL A 160 18.87 12.73 15.42
C VAL A 160 18.89 12.71 16.95
N SER A 161 18.88 13.90 17.54
CA SER A 161 18.61 14.10 18.96
C SER A 161 17.16 14.57 19.09
N PRO A 162 16.21 13.68 19.43
CA PRO A 162 14.79 14.06 19.51
C PRO A 162 14.55 15.03 20.68
N THR A 163 13.49 15.83 20.58
CA THR A 163 13.09 16.71 21.69
C THR A 163 12.67 15.89 22.91
N LEU A 164 12.69 16.49 24.11
CA LEU A 164 12.35 15.78 25.35
C LEU A 164 10.96 15.15 25.31
N SER A 165 9.98 15.84 24.73
CA SER A 165 8.61 15.33 24.55
C SER A 165 8.59 14.06 23.67
N VAL A 166 9.29 14.10 22.54
CA VAL A 166 9.39 12.97 21.61
C VAL A 166 10.15 11.81 22.25
N MET A 167 11.25 12.08 22.94
CA MET A 167 12.00 11.07 23.67
C MET A 167 11.15 10.38 24.73
N ASN A 168 10.34 11.12 25.49
CA ASN A 168 9.44 10.53 26.48
C ASN A 168 8.43 9.57 25.86
N ASN A 169 7.84 9.93 24.72
CA ASN A 169 6.90 9.04 24.01
C ASN A 169 7.61 7.78 23.48
N ILE A 170 8.82 7.92 22.93
CA ILE A 170 9.64 6.78 22.49
C ILE A 170 9.97 5.87 23.67
N CYS A 171 10.39 6.43 24.81
CA CYS A 171 10.76 5.65 26.00
C CYS A 171 9.54 4.92 26.59
N THR A 172 8.37 5.56 26.55
CA THR A 172 7.11 4.95 27.01
C THR A 172 6.78 3.72 26.18
N GLU A 173 6.96 3.79 24.86
CA GLU A 173 6.67 2.67 23.97
C GLU A 173 7.74 1.56 24.01
N LEU A 174 9.01 1.92 24.18
CA LEU A 174 10.11 0.94 24.25
C LEU A 174 10.27 0.30 25.63
N GLY A 175 9.84 0.97 26.70
CA GLY A 175 10.11 0.59 28.08
C GLY A 175 11.56 0.85 28.55
N TYR A 176 12.38 1.53 27.75
CA TYR A 176 13.76 1.93 28.09
C TYR A 176 14.18 3.20 27.34
N ILE A 177 15.27 3.83 27.79
CA ILE A 177 15.85 5.03 27.16
C ILE A 177 16.87 4.60 26.10
N PRO A 178 16.66 4.90 24.80
CA PRO A 178 17.62 4.55 23.76
C PRO A 178 18.85 5.47 23.80
N SER A 179 20.04 4.91 23.57
CA SER A 179 21.30 5.67 23.53
C SER A 179 21.41 6.57 22.30
N LYS A 180 20.95 6.08 21.15
CA LYS A 180 21.00 6.80 19.86
C LYS A 180 19.71 6.57 19.09
N CYS A 181 19.19 7.64 18.49
CA CYS A 181 18.02 7.63 17.63
C CYS A 181 18.42 8.01 16.21
N PHE A 182 17.89 7.29 15.23
CA PHE A 182 18.11 7.60 13.83
C PHE A 182 16.79 7.72 13.08
N MET A 183 16.65 8.75 12.25
CA MET A 183 15.44 9.01 11.48
C MET A 183 15.59 8.60 10.02
N PHE A 184 14.51 8.09 9.45
CA PHE A 184 14.38 7.77 8.03
C PHE A 184 12.93 8.01 7.58
N PHE A 185 12.71 7.98 6.26
CA PHE A 185 11.47 8.51 5.65
C PHE A 185 10.78 7.56 4.68
N ARG A 186 11.34 6.37 4.45
CA ARG A 186 10.81 5.40 3.50
C ARG A 186 10.98 3.99 4.02
N LEU A 187 9.90 3.22 3.97
CA LEU A 187 9.82 1.84 4.38
C LEU A 187 9.21 1.03 3.22
N SER A 188 9.77 -0.12 2.88
CA SER A 188 9.10 -1.12 2.07
C SER A 188 8.48 -2.16 2.99
N LEU A 189 7.17 -2.31 2.95
CA LEU A 189 6.40 -3.27 3.72
C LEU A 189 5.72 -4.23 2.73
N TYR A 190 6.11 -5.50 2.72
CA TYR A 190 5.55 -6.53 1.83
C TYR A 190 5.57 -6.18 0.32
N GLY A 191 6.52 -5.33 -0.09
CA GLY A 191 6.66 -4.87 -1.48
C GLY A 191 6.08 -3.48 -1.75
N SER A 192 5.14 -3.00 -0.92
CA SER A 192 4.60 -1.64 -1.01
C SER A 192 5.55 -0.64 -0.34
N VAL A 193 5.78 0.52 -0.96
CA VAL A 193 6.65 1.58 -0.41
C VAL A 193 5.82 2.63 0.31
N ILE A 194 6.00 2.72 1.62
CA ILE A 194 5.35 3.68 2.50
C ILE A 194 6.32 4.82 2.80
N HIS A 195 5.93 6.02 2.40
CA HIS A 195 6.65 7.26 2.67
C HIS A 195 6.20 7.85 4.00
N SER A 196 7.01 8.73 4.57
CA SER A 196 6.59 9.62 5.65
C SER A 196 6.09 10.95 5.09
N LYS A 197 5.18 11.63 5.79
CA LYS A 197 4.67 12.95 5.44
C LYS A 197 5.77 14.01 5.37
N GLU A 198 6.81 13.89 6.20
CA GLU A 198 8.00 14.76 6.16
C GLU A 198 8.89 14.56 4.91
N TYR A 199 8.59 13.59 4.03
CA TYR A 199 9.38 13.32 2.84
C TYR A 199 8.99 14.26 1.69
N SER A 200 9.76 15.34 1.52
CA SER A 200 9.46 16.44 0.60
C SER A 200 9.45 16.11 -0.90
N SER A 201 10.01 14.97 -1.33
CA SER A 201 10.15 14.65 -2.75
C SER A 201 8.97 13.89 -3.40
N SER A 202 7.93 13.53 -2.63
CA SER A 202 6.74 12.84 -3.16
C SER A 202 5.44 13.52 -2.69
N ILE A 203 5.10 14.66 -3.29
CA ILE A 203 3.87 15.42 -2.97
C ILE A 203 2.67 14.95 -3.81
N LYS A 204 2.89 14.11 -4.84
CA LYS A 204 1.83 13.76 -5.79
C LYS A 204 0.86 12.66 -5.32
N ARG A 205 1.23 11.81 -4.36
CA ARG A 205 0.39 10.70 -3.84
C ARG A 205 0.50 10.62 -2.31
N ASN A 206 -0.63 10.41 -1.62
CA ASN A 206 -0.64 10.15 -0.18
C ASN A 206 -0.22 8.69 0.07
N SER A 207 1.09 8.45 0.07
CA SER A 207 1.69 7.14 0.36
C SER A 207 2.16 7.04 1.82
N TYR A 208 1.49 7.74 2.73
CA TYR A 208 1.84 7.80 4.16
C TYR A 208 0.64 7.56 5.10
N THR A 209 -0.55 7.30 4.55
CA THR A 209 -1.72 6.89 5.34
C THR A 209 -1.75 5.38 5.46
N VAL A 210 -1.86 4.85 6.68
CA VAL A 210 -1.76 3.40 6.95
C VAL A 210 -2.83 2.91 7.90
N PHE A 211 -3.18 1.64 7.74
CA PHE A 211 -3.87 0.86 8.76
C PHE A 211 -2.83 0.21 9.68
N TYR A 212 -3.08 0.23 10.99
CA TYR A 212 -2.19 -0.34 12.00
C TYR A 212 -2.95 -0.86 13.21
N HIS A 213 -2.32 -1.72 13.99
CA HIS A 213 -2.94 -2.33 15.17
C HIS A 213 -2.41 -1.76 16.49
N VAL A 214 -3.31 -1.45 17.42
CA VAL A 214 -2.98 -1.10 18.81
C VAL A 214 -3.94 -1.85 19.74
N GLN A 215 -3.41 -2.67 20.64
CA GLN A 215 -4.20 -3.44 21.61
C GLN A 215 -5.36 -4.20 20.93
N SER A 216 -5.08 -4.87 19.81
CA SER A 216 -6.05 -5.61 18.97
C SER A 216 -7.07 -4.75 18.22
N ASN A 217 -7.08 -3.43 18.38
CA ASN A 217 -7.91 -2.54 17.56
C ASN A 217 -7.17 -2.15 16.29
N ARG A 218 -7.85 -2.28 15.14
CA ARG A 218 -7.39 -1.71 13.88
C ARG A 218 -7.68 -0.21 13.89
N LEU A 219 -6.67 0.60 13.63
CA LEU A 219 -6.70 2.05 13.63
C LEU A 219 -6.15 2.60 12.32
N VAL A 220 -6.44 3.87 12.04
CA VAL A 220 -5.94 4.57 10.87
C VAL A 220 -5.15 5.80 11.27
N GLY A 221 -4.12 6.15 10.51
CA GLY A 221 -3.27 7.30 10.78
C GLY A 221 -2.30 7.62 9.66
N GLN A 222 -1.68 8.79 9.79
CA GLN A 222 -0.66 9.28 8.87
C GLN A 222 0.71 9.19 9.50
N ILE A 223 1.67 8.62 8.79
CA ILE A 223 3.06 8.49 9.25
C ILE A 223 3.77 9.82 9.06
N GLU A 224 4.16 10.43 10.17
CA GLU A 224 4.92 11.68 10.18
C GLU A 224 6.40 11.43 9.91
N SER A 225 6.98 10.41 10.56
CA SER A 225 8.38 10.00 10.38
C SER A 225 8.65 8.61 10.97
N TYR A 226 9.80 8.01 10.65
CA TYR A 226 10.25 6.75 11.24
C TYR A 226 11.51 6.94 12.07
N VAL A 227 11.65 6.17 13.14
CA VAL A 227 12.81 6.21 14.05
C VAL A 227 13.35 4.80 14.32
N LYS A 228 14.65 4.62 14.13
CA LYS A 228 15.44 3.49 14.62
C LYS A 228 16.06 3.88 15.97
N CYS A 229 15.75 3.13 17.01
CA CYS A 229 16.25 3.34 18.36
C CYS A 229 17.25 2.23 18.72
N CYS A 230 18.49 2.60 19.03
CA CYS A 230 19.53 1.67 19.45
C CYS A 230 19.65 1.67 20.99
N ALA A 231 19.68 0.47 21.59
CA ALA A 231 19.98 0.28 23.01
C ALA A 231 21.49 0.28 23.33
N CYS A 232 22.33 0.49 22.33
CA CYS A 232 23.79 0.38 22.39
C CYS A 232 24.46 1.61 21.73
N ASP A 233 25.67 1.94 22.18
CA ASP A 233 26.42 3.11 21.70
C ASP A 233 27.11 2.92 20.33
N LEU A 234 27.01 1.72 19.74
CA LEU A 234 27.76 1.28 18.53
C LEU A 234 27.34 2.01 17.23
N GLY A 235 26.26 2.78 17.20
CA GLY A 235 25.93 3.66 16.06
C GLY A 235 25.10 3.02 14.95
N LYS A 236 25.32 3.43 13.69
CA LYS A 236 24.47 3.08 12.52
C LYS A 236 24.56 1.61 12.12
N ASP A 237 25.77 1.04 12.21
CA ASP A 237 26.16 -0.28 11.70
C ASP A 237 26.09 -1.36 12.78
N CYS A 238 25.17 -1.22 13.72
CA CYS A 238 25.11 -2.19 14.80
C CYS A 238 24.68 -3.57 14.28
N ASP A 239 25.61 -4.52 14.35
CA ASP A 239 25.41 -5.92 13.96
C ASP A 239 24.46 -6.69 14.91
N TYR A 240 24.01 -7.86 14.44
CA TYR A 240 22.99 -8.82 14.91
C TYR A 240 22.74 -9.00 16.43
N ASN A 241 23.59 -8.48 17.32
CA ASN A 241 23.46 -8.59 18.77
C ASN A 241 22.86 -7.35 19.48
N CYS A 242 22.65 -6.23 18.78
CA CYS A 242 21.91 -5.10 19.35
C CYS A 242 20.46 -5.15 18.87
N LYS A 243 19.53 -5.24 19.83
CA LYS A 243 18.09 -5.19 19.59
C LYS A 243 17.65 -3.77 19.22
N ALA A 244 18.08 -3.28 18.06
CA ALA A 244 17.57 -2.02 17.53
C ALA A 244 16.07 -2.16 17.28
N GLN A 245 15.28 -1.23 17.78
CA GLN A 245 13.84 -1.20 17.60
C GLN A 245 13.48 -0.13 16.57
N TYR A 246 12.47 -0.43 15.75
CA TYR A 246 12.01 0.45 14.70
C TYR A 246 10.58 0.88 14.98
N LEU A 247 10.37 2.18 15.11
CA LEU A 247 9.09 2.80 15.43
C LEU A 247 8.65 3.72 14.29
N ALA A 248 7.34 3.81 14.07
CA ALA A 248 6.71 4.84 13.26
C ALA A 248 6.02 5.86 14.17
N ARG A 249 6.23 7.15 13.89
CA ARG A 249 5.49 8.24 14.52
C ARG A 249 4.23 8.50 13.70
N ILE A 250 3.07 8.29 14.31
CA ILE A 250 1.78 8.32 13.63
C ILE A 250 0.85 9.37 14.25
N SER A 251 0.30 10.22 13.38
CA SER A 251 -0.86 11.06 13.66
C SER A 251 -2.13 10.25 13.44
N ARG A 252 -2.87 9.93 14.50
CA ARG A 252 -4.10 9.13 14.42
C ARG A 252 -5.20 9.88 13.66
N LEU A 253 -5.98 9.17 12.86
CA LEU A 253 -7.19 9.69 12.26
C LEU A 253 -8.38 9.00 12.96
N PRO A 254 -9.12 9.70 13.83
CA PRO A 254 -10.20 9.08 14.57
C PRO A 254 -11.35 8.71 13.64
N TYR A 255 -11.83 7.46 13.78
CA TYR A 255 -13.02 6.98 13.09
C TYR A 255 -14.21 7.88 13.42
N GLN A 256 -14.97 8.22 12.39
CA GLN A 256 -16.25 8.87 12.53
C GLN A 256 -17.34 7.85 12.24
N GLN A 257 -18.26 7.63 13.18
CA GLN A 257 -19.45 6.82 12.96
C GLN A 257 -20.40 7.61 12.04
N ALA A 258 -20.14 7.53 10.74
CA ALA A 258 -21.03 8.00 9.70
C ALA A 258 -21.29 6.81 8.77
N SER A 259 -22.56 6.48 8.55
CA SER A 259 -22.92 5.61 7.44
C SER A 259 -22.59 6.38 6.17
N VAL A 260 -21.64 5.88 5.37
CA VAL A 260 -21.30 6.51 4.08
C VAL A 260 -22.51 6.47 3.15
N LEU A 261 -23.32 5.41 3.27
CA LEU A 261 -24.51 5.16 2.49
C LEU A 261 -25.76 5.23 3.34
N HIS A 262 -26.81 5.83 2.78
CA HIS A 262 -28.17 5.74 3.31
C HIS A 262 -29.05 4.97 2.32
N ASP A 263 -28.71 3.70 2.12
CA ASP A 263 -29.47 2.84 1.22
C ASP A 263 -30.35 1.87 1.99
N SER A 264 -31.66 2.10 1.94
CA SER A 264 -32.67 1.25 2.56
C SER A 264 -33.17 0.14 1.62
N VAL A 265 -32.73 0.14 0.36
CA VAL A 265 -33.28 -0.73 -0.69
C VAL A 265 -32.31 -1.87 -1.05
N SER A 266 -31.01 -1.60 -1.12
CA SER A 266 -30.02 -2.55 -1.66
C SER A 266 -29.08 -3.18 -0.62
N ASP A 267 -29.22 -2.83 0.68
CA ASP A 267 -28.30 -3.24 1.78
C ASP A 267 -26.81 -3.04 1.43
N ALA A 268 -26.53 -2.03 0.61
CA ALA A 268 -25.18 -1.56 0.32
C ALA A 268 -24.63 -0.84 1.55
N ARG A 269 -23.43 -1.22 1.98
CA ARG A 269 -22.80 -0.73 3.23
C ARG A 269 -21.47 -0.03 3.00
N LEU A 270 -20.81 -0.24 1.86
CA LEU A 270 -19.44 0.23 1.59
C LEU A 270 -18.48 0.01 2.78
N SER A 271 -18.45 -1.22 3.31
CA SER A 271 -17.66 -1.53 4.53
C SER A 271 -16.16 -1.30 4.40
N HIS A 272 -15.63 -1.24 3.17
CA HIS A 272 -14.23 -0.98 2.89
C HIS A 272 -13.87 0.52 2.93
N LEU A 273 -14.86 1.41 2.92
CA LEU A 273 -14.66 2.85 2.94
C LEU A 273 -14.90 3.39 4.34
N VAL A 274 -13.84 3.89 4.94
CA VAL A 274 -13.83 4.42 6.29
C VAL A 274 -13.89 5.94 6.26
N VAL A 275 -14.80 6.52 7.06
CA VAL A 275 -14.82 7.97 7.32
C VAL A 275 -13.98 8.29 8.56
N VAL A 276 -13.08 9.25 8.40
CA VAL A 276 -12.26 9.76 9.50
C VAL A 276 -12.42 11.27 9.64
N SER A 277 -12.28 11.76 10.87
CA SER A 277 -12.25 13.19 11.13
C SER A 277 -10.84 13.74 10.92
N ASN A 278 -10.75 14.93 10.32
CA ASN A 278 -9.50 15.68 10.11
C ASN A 278 -9.05 16.45 11.36
N THR A 279 -9.59 16.11 12.53
CA THR A 279 -9.20 16.73 13.79
C THR A 279 -7.76 16.33 14.16
N LEU A 280 -6.99 17.32 14.62
CA LEU A 280 -5.63 17.11 15.11
C LEU A 280 -5.66 16.14 16.30
N SER A 281 -5.24 14.90 16.07
CA SER A 281 -5.02 13.94 17.13
C SER A 281 -3.59 14.06 17.66
N ARG A 282 -3.35 13.48 18.85
CA ARG A 282 -2.00 13.40 19.40
C ARG A 282 -1.19 12.37 18.61
N GLU A 283 0.01 12.78 18.21
CA GLU A 283 1.03 11.88 17.69
C GLU A 283 1.42 10.84 18.75
N HIS A 284 1.63 9.61 18.31
CA HIS A 284 2.16 8.54 19.14
C HIS A 284 3.12 7.66 18.33
N PHE A 285 3.86 6.81 19.03
CA PHE A 285 4.78 5.86 18.40
C PHE A 285 4.19 4.46 18.43
N VAL A 286 4.36 3.73 17.33
CA VAL A 286 4.03 2.31 17.25
C VAL A 286 5.20 1.55 16.63
N PRO A 287 5.44 0.29 17.03
CA PRO A 287 6.39 -0.58 16.34
C PRO A 287 6.00 -0.75 14.88
N ILE A 288 6.98 -0.75 13.97
CA ILE A 288 6.71 -0.92 12.52
C ILE A 288 6.01 -2.26 12.23
N SER A 289 6.22 -3.28 13.08
CA SER A 289 5.53 -4.57 12.97
C SER A 289 4.03 -4.50 13.21
N GLN A 290 3.51 -3.40 13.77
CA GLN A 290 2.07 -3.16 13.95
C GLN A 290 1.42 -2.49 12.74
N ILE A 291 2.20 -2.04 11.76
CA ILE A 291 1.67 -1.48 10.52
C ILE A 291 1.19 -2.65 9.65
N GLU A 292 -0.07 -2.58 9.24
CA GLU A 292 -0.74 -3.63 8.47
C GLU A 292 -0.57 -3.39 6.97
N SER A 293 -1.08 -2.25 6.49
CA SER A 293 -1.18 -1.93 5.05
C SER A 293 -1.20 -0.42 4.79
N LEU A 294 -0.95 -0.04 3.54
CA LEU A 294 -1.17 1.31 3.05
C LEU A 294 -2.68 1.52 2.78
N GLY A 295 -3.22 2.66 3.19
CA GLY A 295 -4.60 3.05 2.89
C GLY A 295 -4.66 4.12 1.81
N VAL A 296 -5.66 4.03 0.92
CA VAL A 296 -5.93 5.07 -0.08
C VAL A 296 -6.68 6.21 0.60
N TYR A 297 -5.98 7.31 0.83
CA TYR A 297 -6.53 8.51 1.44
C TYR A 297 -7.15 9.45 0.39
N MET A 298 -8.40 9.83 0.62
CA MET A 298 -9.18 10.73 -0.22
C MET A 298 -9.67 11.90 0.61
N ASP A 299 -9.32 13.11 0.17
CA ASP A 299 -9.75 14.36 0.78
C ASP A 299 -10.47 15.21 -0.25
N PHE A 300 -11.58 15.81 0.15
CA PHE A 300 -12.47 16.55 -0.74
C PHE A 300 -12.61 17.98 -0.23
N SER A 301 -12.36 18.96 -1.10
CA SER A 301 -12.46 20.40 -0.78
C SER A 301 -13.82 20.79 -0.22
N ASP A 302 -14.87 20.06 -0.62
CA ASP A 302 -16.26 20.39 -0.31
C ASP A 302 -16.66 19.94 1.10
N VAL A 303 -15.87 19.06 1.75
CA VAL A 303 -16.17 18.53 3.09
C VAL A 303 -14.91 18.54 3.97
N PRO A 304 -14.39 19.73 4.34
CA PRO A 304 -13.03 19.89 4.89
C PRO A 304 -12.81 19.23 6.26
N HIS A 305 -13.87 18.82 6.94
CA HIS A 305 -13.81 18.24 8.29
C HIS A 305 -13.64 16.72 8.31
N VAL A 306 -13.84 16.06 7.17
CA VAL A 306 -13.76 14.61 7.03
C VAL A 306 -12.95 14.21 5.83
N SER A 307 -12.28 13.07 5.95
CA SER A 307 -11.63 12.41 4.84
C SER A 307 -12.03 10.94 4.81
N TYR A 308 -11.81 10.32 3.66
CA TYR A 308 -12.22 8.96 3.38
C TYR A 308 -10.99 8.11 3.14
N ILE A 309 -10.99 6.90 3.69
CA ILE A 309 -9.86 6.00 3.59
C ILE A 309 -10.38 4.63 3.18
N SER A 310 -9.78 4.06 2.14
CA SER A 310 -10.10 2.70 1.68
C SER A 310 -8.89 1.81 1.81
N ASP A 311 -9.12 0.55 2.16
CA ASP A 311 -8.18 -0.52 1.83
C ASP A 311 -8.22 -0.80 0.32
N THR A 312 -7.13 -1.29 -0.23
CA THR A 312 -7.14 -1.91 -1.56
C THR A 312 -7.60 -3.36 -1.42
N PRO A 313 -8.52 -3.84 -2.28
CA PRO A 313 -8.99 -5.22 -2.23
C PRO A 313 -7.93 -6.23 -2.70
N ASP A 314 -6.90 -5.76 -3.42
CA ASP A 314 -5.78 -6.56 -3.94
C ASP A 314 -4.44 -6.06 -3.34
N LEU A 315 -3.57 -7.02 -2.99
CA LEU A 315 -2.19 -6.82 -2.51
C LEU A 315 -1.15 -7.06 -3.62
N VAL A 316 -1.57 -7.52 -4.80
CA VAL A 316 -0.69 -7.93 -5.91
C VAL A 316 -0.39 -6.78 -6.88
N GLU A 317 -1.14 -5.68 -6.80
CA GLU A 317 -0.90 -4.49 -7.61
C GLU A 317 0.20 -3.64 -6.98
N TYR A 318 1.35 -3.58 -7.66
CA TYR A 318 2.46 -2.71 -7.28
C TYR A 318 2.28 -1.32 -7.91
N ASP A 319 2.42 -0.29 -7.09
CA ASP A 319 2.43 1.14 -7.48
C ASP A 319 3.64 1.54 -8.36
#